data_AF-A0A957UW26-F1
#
_entry.id   AF-A0A957UW26-F1
#
_cell.length_a   1.000
_cell.length_b   1.000
_cell.length_c   1.000
_cell.angle_alpha   90.00
_cell.angle_beta   90.00
_cell.angle_gamma   90.00
#
_symmetry.space_group_name_H-M   'P 1'
#
loop_
_entity.id
_entity.type
_entity.pdbx_description
1 polymer ?
#
loop_
_entity_poly.entity_id
_entity_poly.type
_entity_poly.pdbx_seq_one_letter_code
_entity_poly.pdbx_strand_id
1 'polypeptide(L)'
;IAENGTMLAETERFHFATQMAVADLDLQRMNHERVRNSSFSQAAGDTALRTVYFGLFGADEGAAAPVNRPLARTPFVPADPARRAHHCREIFSIQSTGLAKRLRHIGAQRVTIGVSGGLDSTLALLVIAHAFDTLGLDRAGIVAVTMPGFGTTARTRGNAERLAEDLGATLRVIPIGESVRLHFRDIGHDEGVHDVTYENAQARERTQ
;
A
#
# COMPACT_ATOMS: atom_id res chain seq x y z
N ILE A 1 -27.78 8.50 11.11
CA ILE A 1 -26.82 7.81 11.99
C ILE A 1 -25.45 7.89 11.35
N ALA A 2 -24.47 8.49 12.03
CA ALA A 2 -23.11 8.62 11.54
C ALA A 2 -22.09 8.16 12.60
N GLU A 3 -20.96 7.62 12.14
CA GLU A 3 -19.85 7.16 12.97
C GLU A 3 -18.54 7.69 12.38
N ASN A 4 -17.74 8.38 13.19
CA ASN A 4 -16.40 8.89 12.81
C ASN A 4 -16.38 9.57 11.42
N GLY A 5 -17.37 10.44 11.16
CA GLY A 5 -17.49 11.19 9.90
C GLY A 5 -18.07 10.40 8.72
N THR A 6 -18.49 9.14 8.92
CA THR A 6 -19.13 8.30 7.89
C THR A 6 -20.62 8.16 8.16
N MET A 7 -21.46 8.38 7.15
CA MET A 7 -22.90 8.12 7.24
C MET A 7 -23.17 6.61 7.17
N LEU A 8 -23.94 6.07 8.13
CA LEU A 8 -24.31 4.66 8.19
C LEU A 8 -25.76 4.42 7.77
N ALA A 9 -26.67 5.31 8.15
CA ALA A 9 -28.08 5.26 7.77
C ALA A 9 -28.69 6.66 7.84
N GLU A 10 -29.60 6.98 6.93
CA GLU A 10 -30.38 8.22 6.91
C GLU A 10 -31.81 7.94 6.45
N THR A 11 -32.75 8.81 6.81
CA THR A 11 -34.14 8.75 6.36
C THR A 11 -34.37 9.76 5.24
N GLU A 12 -35.44 9.55 4.47
CA GLU A 12 -35.82 10.49 3.40
C GLU A 12 -36.28 11.83 3.97
N ARG A 13 -36.00 12.91 3.25
CA ARG A 13 -36.48 14.25 3.61
C ARG A 13 -37.88 14.47 3.04
N PHE A 14 -38.72 15.20 3.78
CA PHE A 14 -40.07 15.59 3.34
C PHE A 14 -41.02 14.40 3.11
N HIS A 15 -40.84 13.33 3.87
CA HIS A 15 -41.71 12.16 3.85
C HIS A 15 -42.79 12.27 4.94
N PHE A 16 -44.07 12.04 4.61
CA PHE A 16 -45.18 12.21 5.55
C PHE A 16 -45.43 11.00 6.46
N ALA A 17 -45.03 9.80 6.04
CA ALA A 17 -45.17 8.61 6.88
C ALA A 17 -43.98 8.46 7.85
N THR A 18 -44.22 7.80 8.98
CA THR A 18 -43.20 7.46 9.99
C THR A 18 -42.05 6.66 9.36
N GLN A 19 -40.82 7.05 9.65
CA GLN A 19 -39.60 6.38 9.19
C GLN A 19 -38.68 6.02 10.35
N MET A 20 -37.82 5.03 10.15
CA MET A 20 -36.81 4.60 11.11
C MET A 20 -35.48 4.37 10.38
N ALA A 21 -34.38 4.90 10.93
CA ALA A 21 -33.03 4.56 10.51
C ALA A 21 -32.43 3.62 11.57
N VAL A 22 -31.90 2.48 11.14
CA VAL A 22 -31.25 1.49 11.99
C VAL A 22 -29.87 1.20 11.41
N ALA A 23 -28.84 1.16 12.26
CA ALA A 23 -27.49 0.80 11.89
C ALA A 23 -26.73 0.24 13.09
N ASP A 24 -25.81 -0.69 12.84
CA ASP A 24 -24.90 -1.21 13.86
C ASP A 24 -23.65 -0.35 14.00
N LEU A 25 -23.31 0.02 15.23
CA LEU A 25 -22.18 0.88 15.58
C LEU A 25 -20.99 0.07 16.08
N ASP A 26 -19.80 0.52 15.73
CA ASP A 26 -18.52 -0.05 16.13
C ASP A 26 -17.95 0.69 17.34
N LEU A 27 -18.45 0.32 18.52
CA LEU A 27 -18.01 0.92 19.78
C LEU A 27 -16.51 0.69 20.03
N GLN A 28 -15.96 -0.43 19.55
CA GLN A 28 -14.54 -0.76 19.68
C GLN A 28 -13.69 0.19 18.82
N ARG A 29 -14.05 0.41 17.56
CA ARG A 29 -13.38 1.39 16.69
C ARG A 29 -13.45 2.80 17.25
N MET A 30 -14.61 3.23 17.76
CA MET A 30 -14.74 4.54 18.39
C MET A 30 -13.79 4.72 19.58
N ASN A 31 -13.71 3.72 20.46
CA ASN A 31 -12.78 3.75 21.59
C ASN A 31 -11.33 3.75 21.12
N HIS A 32 -10.99 2.97 20.10
CA HIS A 32 -9.65 2.94 19.51
C HIS A 32 -9.21 4.31 18.97
N GLU A 33 -10.07 4.96 18.18
CA GLU A 33 -9.79 6.30 17.63
C GLU A 33 -9.63 7.36 18.74
N ARG A 34 -10.47 7.29 19.78
CA ARG A 34 -10.37 8.19 20.94
C ARG A 34 -9.06 8.02 21.71
N VAL A 35 -8.61 6.78 21.92
CA VAL A 35 -7.34 6.48 22.61
C VAL A 35 -6.15 6.97 21.80
N ARG A 36 -6.17 6.84 20.47
CA ARG A 36 -5.09 7.32 19.60
C ARG A 36 -5.04 8.85 19.47
N ASN A 37 -6.17 9.53 19.64
CA ASN A 37 -6.26 10.97 19.47
C ASN A 37 -5.90 11.71 20.77
N SER A 38 -4.65 12.16 20.90
CA SER A 38 -4.19 12.89 22.08
C SER A 38 -4.95 14.19 22.34
N SER A 39 -5.38 14.88 21.28
CA SER A 39 -6.20 16.10 21.41
C SER A 39 -7.58 15.80 21.98
N PHE A 40 -8.15 14.63 21.69
CA PHE A 40 -9.41 14.19 22.32
C PHE A 40 -9.23 14.01 23.83
N SER A 41 -8.17 13.33 24.25
CA SER A 41 -7.85 13.13 25.67
C SER A 41 -7.59 14.45 26.41
N GLN A 42 -6.94 15.41 25.75
CA GLN A 42 -6.68 16.74 26.32
C GLN A 42 -7.91 17.65 26.33
N ALA A 43 -8.89 17.41 25.45
CA ALA A 43 -10.12 18.18 25.34
C ALA A 43 -11.22 17.73 26.31
N ALA A 44 -10.97 16.70 27.14
CA ALA A 44 -11.89 16.30 28.20
C ALA A 44 -12.03 17.44 29.22
N GLY A 45 -13.07 18.26 29.05
CA GLY A 45 -13.34 19.39 29.93
C GLY A 45 -13.77 18.95 31.32
N ASP A 46 -13.61 19.84 32.31
CA ASP A 46 -13.97 19.65 33.72
C ASP A 46 -15.50 19.57 34.00
N THR A 47 -16.32 19.42 32.95
CA THR A 47 -17.78 19.39 33.13
C THR A 47 -18.19 18.01 33.64
N ALA A 48 -18.47 17.92 34.94
CA ALA A 48 -19.02 16.72 35.55
C ALA A 48 -20.41 16.42 34.98
N LEU A 49 -20.49 15.36 34.16
CA LEU A 49 -21.77 14.81 33.70
C LEU A 49 -22.33 13.85 34.76
N ARG A 50 -23.65 13.86 34.96
CA ARG A 50 -24.32 12.86 35.80
C ARG A 50 -24.41 11.54 35.05
N THR A 51 -23.74 10.51 35.56
CA THR A 51 -23.86 9.14 35.04
C THR A 51 -25.08 8.43 35.64
N VAL A 52 -25.96 7.91 34.79
CA VAL A 52 -27.11 7.07 35.19
C VAL A 52 -26.91 5.68 34.60
N TYR A 53 -26.81 4.67 35.48
CA TYR A 53 -26.60 3.29 35.08
C TYR A 53 -27.92 2.62 34.71
N PHE A 54 -27.90 1.81 33.66
CA PHE A 54 -29.02 0.98 33.23
C PHE A 54 -28.51 -0.36 32.68
N GLY A 55 -29.34 -1.39 32.74
CA GLY A 55 -29.07 -2.69 32.12
C GLY A 55 -29.57 -2.72 30.68
N LEU A 56 -28.76 -3.23 29.77
CA LEU A 56 -29.19 -3.58 28.42
C LEU A 56 -29.82 -4.98 28.47
N PHE A 57 -31.12 -5.08 28.24
CA PHE A 57 -31.84 -6.35 28.19
C PHE A 57 -32.04 -6.78 26.74
N GLY A 58 -31.84 -8.08 26.42
CA GLY A 58 -32.10 -8.63 25.08
C GLY A 58 -30.92 -8.66 24.11
N ALA A 59 -29.68 -8.48 24.58
CA ALA A 59 -28.49 -8.84 23.81
C ALA A 59 -28.31 -10.36 23.86
N ASP A 60 -29.03 -11.10 23.01
CA ASP A 60 -28.79 -12.54 22.83
C ASP A 60 -27.38 -12.71 22.25
N GLU A 61 -26.41 -13.12 23.07
CA GLU A 61 -25.01 -13.34 22.68
C GLU A 61 -24.85 -14.47 21.64
N GLY A 62 -25.91 -15.22 21.34
CA GLY A 62 -25.89 -16.42 20.49
C GLY A 62 -26.60 -16.33 19.14
N ALA A 63 -27.37 -15.26 18.86
CA ALA A 63 -28.06 -15.14 17.56
C ALA A 63 -27.16 -14.37 16.57
N ALA A 64 -26.68 -15.06 15.54
CA ALA A 64 -25.95 -14.45 14.44
C ALA A 64 -26.90 -13.58 13.57
N ALA A 65 -27.25 -12.40 14.07
CA ALA A 65 -27.98 -11.41 13.31
C ALA A 65 -27.07 -10.86 12.19
N PRO A 66 -27.62 -10.60 10.99
CA PRO A 66 -26.85 -9.94 9.93
C PRO A 66 -26.46 -8.54 10.39
N VAL A 67 -25.18 -8.20 10.25
CA VAL A 67 -24.67 -6.88 10.62
C VAL A 67 -25.26 -5.83 9.67
N ASN A 68 -26.02 -4.89 10.21
CA ASN A 68 -26.64 -3.79 9.48
C ASN A 68 -25.70 -2.59 9.35
N ARG A 69 -24.59 -2.80 8.63
CA ARG A 69 -23.64 -1.76 8.23
C ARG A 69 -22.88 -2.15 6.96
N PRO A 70 -22.42 -1.17 6.14
CA PRO A 70 -21.55 -1.48 5.02
C PRO A 70 -20.18 -1.94 5.49
N LEU A 71 -19.75 -3.12 5.03
CA LEU A 71 -18.41 -3.67 5.28
C LEU A 71 -17.64 -3.78 3.96
N ALA A 72 -16.57 -3.01 3.81
CA ALA A 72 -15.73 -3.03 2.63
C ALA A 72 -14.80 -4.25 2.65
N ARG A 73 -14.82 -5.06 1.58
CA ARG A 73 -13.86 -6.18 1.39
C ARG A 73 -12.42 -5.67 1.19
N THR A 74 -12.27 -4.45 0.68
CA THR A 74 -11.00 -3.81 0.36
C THR A 74 -10.89 -2.45 1.06
N PRO A 75 -10.55 -2.40 2.36
CA PRO A 75 -10.57 -1.16 3.14
C PRO A 75 -9.66 -0.06 2.59
N PHE A 76 -8.60 -0.43 1.87
CA PHE A 76 -7.66 0.51 1.24
C PHE A 76 -8.00 0.89 -0.20
N VAL A 77 -8.99 0.23 -0.82
CA VAL A 77 -9.37 0.48 -2.22
C VAL A 77 -10.85 0.86 -2.25
N PRO A 78 -11.17 2.16 -2.43
CA PRO A 78 -12.55 2.62 -2.50
C PRO A 78 -13.32 1.94 -3.64
N ALA A 79 -14.56 1.55 -3.35
CA ALA A 79 -15.46 0.98 -4.36
C ALA A 79 -15.83 2.04 -5.42
N ASP A 80 -16.09 3.28 -4.99
CA ASP A 80 -16.37 4.41 -5.87
C ASP A 80 -15.18 4.73 -6.79
N PRO A 81 -15.34 4.66 -8.13
CA PRO A 81 -14.26 4.91 -9.08
C PRO A 81 -13.65 6.31 -8.99
N ALA A 82 -14.45 7.34 -8.71
CA ALA A 82 -13.95 8.72 -8.62
C ALA A 82 -13.05 8.89 -7.40
N ARG A 83 -13.49 8.43 -6.22
CA ARG A 83 -12.70 8.41 -4.99
C ARG A 83 -11.47 7.54 -5.13
N ARG A 84 -11.57 6.37 -5.77
CA ARG A 84 -10.42 5.49 -6.04
C ARG A 84 -9.37 6.21 -6.89
N ALA A 85 -9.77 6.86 -7.98
CA ALA A 85 -8.86 7.61 -8.83
C ALA A 85 -8.19 8.78 -8.08
N HIS A 86 -8.93 9.47 -7.22
CA HIS A 86 -8.38 10.52 -6.37
C HIS A 86 -7.34 9.98 -5.38
N HIS A 87 -7.67 8.91 -4.64
CA HIS A 87 -6.74 8.26 -3.70
C HIS A 87 -5.47 7.76 -4.41
N CYS A 88 -5.60 7.13 -5.59
CA CYS A 88 -4.43 6.66 -6.35
C CYS A 88 -3.51 7.81 -6.75
N ARG A 89 -4.07 8.95 -7.19
CA ARG A 89 -3.27 10.15 -7.51
C ARG A 89 -2.58 10.72 -6.28
N GLU A 90 -3.27 10.77 -5.15
CA GLU A 90 -2.72 11.27 -3.89
C GLU A 90 -1.57 10.37 -3.40
N ILE A 91 -1.77 9.05 -3.37
CA ILE A 91 -0.74 8.07 -2.99
C ILE A 91 0.49 8.20 -3.89
N PHE A 92 0.29 8.26 -5.22
CA PHE A 92 1.39 8.43 -6.16
C PHE A 92 2.15 9.75 -5.93
N SER A 93 1.43 10.83 -5.64
CA SER A 93 2.01 12.15 -5.35
C SER A 93 2.79 12.14 -4.04
N ILE A 94 2.31 11.46 -3.00
CA ILE A 94 3.01 11.29 -1.72
C ILE A 94 4.34 10.54 -1.95
N GLN A 95 4.30 9.41 -2.67
CA GLN A 95 5.49 8.60 -2.94
C GLN A 95 6.55 9.39 -3.72
N SER A 96 6.15 10.02 -4.82
CA SER A 96 7.05 10.78 -5.69
C SER A 96 7.59 12.05 -5.04
N THR A 97 6.76 12.81 -4.33
CA THR A 97 7.19 14.01 -3.61
C THR A 97 8.13 13.64 -2.45
N GLY A 98 7.84 12.56 -1.73
CA GLY A 98 8.71 12.05 -0.66
C GLY A 98 10.09 11.68 -1.19
N LEU A 99 10.15 10.96 -2.31
CA LEU A 99 11.41 10.62 -2.99
C LEU A 99 12.12 11.87 -3.51
N ALA A 100 11.43 12.79 -4.19
CA ALA A 100 12.00 14.02 -4.71
C ALA A 100 12.64 14.86 -3.59
N LYS A 101 11.97 14.98 -2.44
CA LYS A 101 12.52 15.65 -1.25
C LYS A 101 13.82 14.99 -0.78
N ARG A 102 13.88 13.64 -0.74
CA ARG A 102 15.08 12.89 -0.35
C ARG A 102 16.23 13.14 -1.34
N LEU A 103 15.98 13.00 -2.64
CA LEU A 103 16.99 13.20 -3.69
C LEU A 103 17.57 14.60 -3.66
N ARG A 104 16.71 15.62 -3.56
CA ARG A 104 17.12 17.03 -3.41
C ARG A 104 17.99 17.24 -2.18
N HIS A 105 17.63 16.65 -1.05
CA HIS A 105 18.36 16.83 0.21
C HIS A 105 19.77 16.24 0.16
N ILE A 106 19.94 15.09 -0.49
CA ILE A 106 21.25 14.42 -0.60
C ILE A 106 22.05 14.85 -1.85
N GLY A 107 21.49 15.69 -2.72
CA GLY A 107 22.10 16.10 -3.98
C GLY A 107 22.29 14.97 -4.99
N ALA A 108 21.49 13.89 -4.89
CA ALA A 108 21.62 12.75 -5.79
C ALA A 108 21.02 13.05 -7.16
N GLN A 109 21.81 12.81 -8.21
CA GLN A 109 21.40 12.91 -9.61
C GLN A 109 21.25 11.54 -10.28
N ARG A 110 21.55 10.46 -9.55
CA ARG A 110 21.43 9.08 -10.03
C ARG A 110 20.74 8.21 -9.00
N VAL A 111 19.89 7.30 -9.48
CA VAL A 111 19.17 6.31 -8.66
C VAL A 111 19.25 4.96 -9.34
N THR A 112 19.54 3.90 -8.58
CA THR A 112 19.53 2.53 -9.09
C THR A 112 18.30 1.79 -8.57
N ILE A 113 17.61 1.06 -9.44
CA ILE A 113 16.47 0.23 -9.08
C ILE A 113 16.50 -1.11 -9.81
N GLY A 114 16.27 -2.19 -9.07
CA GLY A 114 16.02 -3.52 -9.66
C GLY A 114 14.59 -3.59 -10.23
N VAL A 115 14.45 -3.94 -11.51
CA VAL A 115 13.16 -4.03 -12.20
C VAL A 115 12.91 -5.46 -12.65
N SER A 116 11.87 -6.09 -12.08
CA SER A 116 11.52 -7.49 -12.36
C SER A 116 10.39 -7.65 -13.38
N GLY A 117 9.69 -6.55 -13.70
CA GLY A 117 8.46 -6.56 -14.49
C GLY A 117 7.20 -6.85 -13.68
N GLY A 118 7.32 -6.99 -12.35
CA GLY A 118 6.20 -7.07 -11.42
C GLY A 118 5.58 -5.69 -11.11
N LEU A 119 4.40 -5.70 -10.48
CA LEU A 119 3.63 -4.48 -10.17
C LEU A 119 4.42 -3.49 -9.30
N ASP A 120 5.10 -3.97 -8.25
CA ASP A 120 5.78 -3.09 -7.29
C ASP A 120 6.98 -2.38 -7.91
N SER A 121 7.86 -3.11 -8.61
CA SER A 121 9.02 -2.52 -9.29
C SER A 121 8.61 -1.58 -10.44
N THR A 122 7.49 -1.88 -11.11
CA THR A 122 6.89 -1.00 -12.11
C THR A 122 6.42 0.31 -11.49
N LEU A 123 5.66 0.25 -10.40
CA LEU A 123 5.20 1.45 -9.69
C LEU A 123 6.37 2.26 -9.14
N ALA A 124 7.37 1.60 -8.56
CA ALA A 124 8.57 2.27 -8.05
C ALA A 124 9.33 3.01 -9.15
N LEU A 125 9.49 2.40 -10.33
CA LEU A 125 10.13 3.06 -11.48
C LEU A 125 9.33 4.29 -11.96
N LEU A 126 8.00 4.20 -12.04
CA LEU A 126 7.13 5.34 -12.38
C LEU A 126 7.23 6.47 -11.35
N VAL A 127 7.29 6.14 -10.05
CA VAL A 127 7.48 7.09 -8.96
C VAL A 127 8.84 7.79 -9.08
N ILE A 128 9.90 7.04 -9.39
CA ILE A 128 11.25 7.61 -9.60
C ILE A 128 11.24 8.56 -10.80
N ALA A 129 10.66 8.15 -11.93
CA ALA A 129 10.56 9.00 -13.11
C ALA A 129 9.83 10.32 -12.82
N HIS A 130 8.70 10.27 -12.12
CA HIS A 130 7.96 11.48 -11.74
C HIS A 130 8.73 12.37 -10.75
N ALA A 131 9.50 11.77 -9.83
CA ALA A 131 10.36 12.51 -8.91
C ALA A 131 11.50 13.23 -9.65
N PHE A 132 12.08 12.59 -10.67
CA PHE A 132 13.09 13.22 -11.54
C PHE A 132 12.50 14.41 -12.31
N ASP A 133 11.32 14.23 -12.92
CA ASP A 133 10.62 15.31 -13.62
C ASP A 133 10.35 16.52 -12.70
N THR A 134 9.87 16.24 -11.48
CA THR A 134 9.58 17.28 -10.48
C THR A 134 10.82 18.09 -10.09
N LEU A 135 11.99 17.46 -10.10
CA LEU A 135 13.28 18.09 -9.78
C LEU A 135 13.99 18.67 -11.00
N GLY A 136 13.49 18.45 -12.22
CA GLY A 136 14.19 18.81 -13.46
C GLY A 136 15.48 18.02 -13.68
N LEU A 137 15.57 16.79 -13.15
CA LEU A 137 16.71 15.90 -13.33
C LEU A 137 16.58 15.12 -14.64
N ASP A 138 17.71 14.82 -15.28
CA ASP A 138 17.75 13.96 -16.46
C ASP A 138 17.38 12.52 -16.10
N ARG A 139 16.34 11.98 -16.75
CA ARG A 139 15.87 10.60 -16.55
C ARG A 139 16.92 9.54 -16.90
N ALA A 140 17.93 9.88 -17.70
CA ALA A 140 19.08 9.00 -17.93
C ALA A 140 19.86 8.68 -16.63
N GLY A 141 19.72 9.52 -15.58
CA GLY A 141 20.24 9.24 -14.24
C GLY A 141 19.53 8.10 -13.51
N ILE A 142 18.38 7.63 -13.99
CA ILE A 142 17.67 6.47 -13.48
C ILE A 142 18.29 5.21 -14.08
N VAL A 143 18.93 4.38 -13.25
CA VAL A 143 19.55 3.13 -13.67
C VAL A 143 18.62 1.97 -13.31
N ALA A 144 17.84 1.52 -14.29
CA ALA A 144 16.96 0.37 -14.18
C ALA A 144 17.76 -0.92 -14.47
N VAL A 145 17.88 -1.80 -13.47
CA VAL A 145 18.65 -3.04 -13.56
C VAL A 145 17.72 -4.23 -13.61
N THR A 146 17.78 -5.02 -14.67
CA THR A 146 17.08 -6.32 -14.76
C THR A 146 18.08 -7.45 -14.52
N MET A 147 17.72 -8.35 -13.60
CA MET A 147 18.61 -9.42 -13.10
C MET A 147 18.00 -10.80 -13.34
N PRO A 148 18.06 -11.31 -14.59
CA PRO A 148 17.47 -12.59 -14.92
C PRO A 148 18.21 -13.73 -14.20
N GLY A 149 17.42 -14.57 -13.52
CA GLY A 149 17.85 -15.82 -12.90
C GLY A 149 17.13 -17.02 -13.51
N PHE A 150 17.17 -18.18 -12.84
CA PHE A 150 16.66 -19.44 -13.38
C PHE A 150 15.13 -19.45 -13.64
N GLY A 151 14.36 -18.68 -12.86
CA GLY A 151 12.91 -18.56 -13.01
C GLY A 151 12.43 -17.39 -13.87
N THR A 152 13.31 -16.62 -14.50
CA THR A 152 12.90 -15.40 -15.22
C THR A 152 12.32 -15.71 -16.59
N THR A 153 11.04 -15.38 -16.80
CA THR A 153 10.39 -15.55 -18.11
C THR A 153 10.72 -14.42 -19.08
N ALA A 154 10.72 -14.73 -20.38
CA ALA A 154 10.93 -13.73 -21.44
C ALA A 154 9.90 -12.58 -21.39
N ARG A 155 8.65 -12.88 -21.02
CA ARG A 155 7.56 -11.90 -20.94
C ARG A 155 7.78 -10.85 -19.87
N THR A 156 8.09 -11.26 -18.63
CA THR A 156 8.29 -10.32 -17.51
C THR A 156 9.55 -9.48 -17.71
N ARG A 157 10.59 -10.08 -18.27
CA ARG A 157 11.81 -9.36 -18.66
C ARG A 157 11.51 -8.30 -19.73
N GLY A 158 10.83 -8.66 -20.82
CA GLY A 158 10.54 -7.72 -21.90
C GLY A 158 9.69 -6.53 -21.45
N ASN A 159 8.78 -6.72 -20.50
CA ASN A 159 8.01 -5.62 -19.91
C ASN A 159 8.90 -4.63 -19.14
N ALA A 160 9.86 -5.13 -18.35
CA ALA A 160 10.79 -4.29 -17.59
C ALA A 160 11.71 -3.47 -18.51
N GLU A 161 12.24 -4.11 -19.56
CA GLU A 161 13.12 -3.47 -20.55
C GLU A 161 12.37 -2.36 -21.29
N ARG A 162 11.19 -2.67 -21.85
CA ARG A 162 10.35 -1.69 -22.56
C ARG A 162 9.94 -0.51 -21.69
N LEU A 163 9.56 -0.76 -20.44
CA LEU A 163 9.16 0.31 -19.52
C LEU A 163 10.33 1.26 -19.23
N ALA A 164 11.54 0.73 -19.03
CA ALA A 164 12.72 1.55 -18.80
C ALA A 164 13.06 2.40 -20.04
N GLU A 165 12.99 1.81 -21.23
CA GLU A 165 13.20 2.49 -22.51
C GLU A 165 12.17 3.61 -22.73
N ASP A 166 10.87 3.31 -22.57
CA ASP A 166 9.77 4.26 -22.75
C ASP A 166 9.87 5.46 -21.78
N LEU A 167 10.44 5.23 -20.59
CA LEU A 167 10.65 6.29 -19.60
C LEU A 167 11.95 7.09 -19.82
N GLY A 168 12.84 6.66 -20.72
CA GLY A 168 14.14 7.28 -20.93
C GLY A 168 15.16 6.98 -19.81
N ALA A 169 14.97 5.88 -19.09
CA ALA A 169 15.90 5.42 -18.06
C ALA A 169 17.08 4.65 -18.68
N THR A 170 18.24 4.66 -18.02
CA THR A 170 19.38 3.81 -18.38
C THR A 170 19.08 2.36 -17.99
N LEU A 171 18.93 1.48 -18.96
CA LEU A 171 18.71 0.04 -18.75
C LEU A 171 20.04 -0.72 -18.61
N ARG A 172 20.13 -1.62 -17.62
CA ARG A 172 21.22 -2.60 -17.48
C ARG A 172 20.66 -4.00 -17.31
N VAL A 173 21.14 -4.94 -18.11
CA VAL A 173 20.82 -6.36 -17.96
C VAL A 173 22.01 -7.05 -17.32
N ILE A 174 21.82 -7.64 -16.14
CA ILE A 174 22.89 -8.32 -15.38
C ILE A 174 22.40 -9.73 -15.00
N PRO A 175 22.65 -10.75 -15.83
CA PRO A 175 22.30 -12.13 -15.49
C PRO A 175 23.03 -12.57 -14.22
N ILE A 176 22.31 -13.18 -13.28
CA ILE A 176 22.86 -13.61 -11.99
C ILE A 176 23.17 -15.11 -11.93
N GLY A 177 22.87 -15.86 -12.99
CA GLY A 177 22.94 -17.32 -13.00
C GLY A 177 24.30 -17.87 -12.54
N GLU A 178 25.40 -17.34 -13.08
CA GLU A 178 26.75 -17.79 -12.72
C GLU A 178 27.11 -17.45 -11.27
N SER A 179 26.76 -16.25 -10.78
CA SER A 179 26.99 -15.88 -9.38
C SER A 179 26.20 -16.76 -8.41
N VAL A 180 24.95 -17.09 -8.75
CA VAL A 180 24.11 -17.99 -7.95
C VAL A 180 24.70 -19.41 -7.93
N ARG A 181 25.18 -19.93 -9.06
CA ARG A 181 25.85 -21.25 -9.11
C ARG A 181 27.11 -21.29 -8.26
N LEU A 182 27.90 -20.22 -8.28
CA LEU A 182 29.05 -20.08 -7.40
C LEU A 182 28.60 -20.12 -5.93
N HIS A 183 27.58 -19.33 -5.57
CA HIS A 183 27.04 -19.31 -4.22
C HIS A 183 26.55 -20.70 -3.77
N PHE A 184 25.83 -21.43 -4.61
CA PHE A 184 25.40 -22.81 -4.34
C PHE A 184 26.56 -23.74 -4.02
N ARG A 185 27.63 -23.68 -4.82
CA ARG A 185 28.85 -24.47 -4.56
C ARG A 185 29.49 -24.12 -3.22
N ASP A 186 29.56 -22.83 -2.89
CA ASP A 186 30.22 -22.36 -1.67
C ASP A 186 29.46 -22.78 -0.39
N ILE A 187 28.13 -22.89 -0.47
CA ILE A 187 27.29 -23.36 0.66
C ILE A 187 27.01 -24.87 0.61
N GLY A 188 27.51 -25.58 -0.40
CA GLY A 188 27.25 -27.02 -0.59
C GLY A 188 25.80 -27.37 -0.94
N HIS A 189 25.05 -26.45 -1.56
CA HIS A 189 23.68 -26.66 -1.99
C HIS A 189 23.61 -27.24 -3.41
N ASP A 190 22.76 -28.25 -3.62
CA ASP A 190 22.51 -28.83 -4.93
C ASP A 190 21.55 -27.95 -5.74
N GLU A 191 21.94 -27.51 -6.93
CA GLU A 191 21.12 -26.71 -7.85
C GLU A 191 19.80 -27.41 -8.23
N GLY A 192 19.75 -28.74 -8.19
CA GLY A 192 18.53 -29.52 -8.44
C GLY A 192 17.50 -29.48 -7.30
N VAL A 193 17.88 -29.03 -6.10
CA VAL A 193 17.00 -28.94 -4.94
C VAL A 193 16.37 -27.55 -4.88
N HIS A 194 15.13 -27.44 -5.36
CA HIS A 194 14.37 -26.18 -5.41
C HIS A 194 13.63 -25.91 -4.09
N ASP A 195 14.38 -25.71 -3.01
CA ASP A 195 13.84 -25.37 -1.70
C ASP A 195 13.98 -23.86 -1.38
N VAL A 196 13.71 -23.48 -0.13
CA VAL A 196 13.84 -22.09 0.33
C VAL A 196 15.27 -21.54 0.17
N THR A 197 16.29 -22.39 0.26
CA THR A 197 17.69 -22.01 0.05
C THR A 197 17.94 -21.61 -1.39
N TYR A 198 17.37 -22.37 -2.35
CA TYR A 198 17.44 -22.08 -3.78
C TYR A 198 16.86 -20.69 -4.14
N GLU A 199 15.71 -20.34 -3.57
CA GLU A 199 15.08 -19.03 -3.81
C GLU A 199 15.85 -17.89 -3.14
N ASN A 200 16.29 -18.09 -1.89
CA ASN A 200 17.02 -17.07 -1.12
C ASN A 200 18.39 -16.76 -1.71
N ALA A 201 19.11 -17.76 -2.23
CA ALA A 201 20.37 -17.56 -2.92
C ALA A 201 20.22 -16.58 -4.10
N GLN A 202 19.18 -16.77 -4.92
CA GLN A 202 18.88 -15.86 -6.02
C GLN A 202 18.48 -14.46 -5.54
N ALA A 203 17.69 -14.34 -4.48
CA ALA A 203 17.29 -13.04 -3.92
C ALA A 203 18.50 -12.26 -3.37
N ARG A 204 19.43 -12.97 -2.72
CA ARG A 204 20.68 -12.39 -2.20
C ARG A 204 21.56 -11.85 -3.32
N GLU A 205 21.80 -12.63 -4.37
CA GLU A 205 22.62 -12.21 -5.52
C GLU A 205 22.03 -11.01 -6.27
N ARG A 206 20.72 -10.76 -6.18
CA ARG A 206 20.10 -9.55 -6.75
C ARG A 206 20.33 -8.28 -5.94
N THR A 207 20.75 -8.39 -4.68
CA THR A 207 20.91 -7.25 -3.77
C THR A 207 22.37 -6.85 -3.57
N GLN A 208 23.29 -7.79 -3.75
CA GLN A 208 24.75 -7.60 -3.60
C GLN A 208 25.32 -6.66 -4.67
#